data_AF-A0A918IPF1-F1
#
_entry.id   AF-A0A918IPF1-F1
#
_cell.length_a   1.000
_cell.length_b   1.000
_cell.length_c   1.000
_cell.angle_alpha   90.00
_cell.angle_beta   90.00
_cell.angle_gamma   90.00
#
_symmetry.space_group_name_H-M   'P 1'
#
loop_
_entity.id
_entity.type
_entity.pdbx_description
1 polymer ?
#
loop_
_entity_poly.entity_id
_entity_poly.type
_entity_poly.pdbx_seq_one_letter_code
_entity_poly.pdbx_strand_id
1 'polypeptide(L)'
;METKDYFIIGLGILGWIWAIIQFRLNRKYQKEDKAVEKRFEVYSNFMNQMDEMSLNMRKDPNVTYGISTELMAEMLTGDEERINGALLKFNENLLETTRNSLQPMMIVNSELNKLKLVASEKLLPKIVEYKTIVNDYTDEFQTVLNGLSLSNDLEYIAKQLQSVGHEKRGKRMTELWQEIEHLMRNEIDYYKK
;
A
#
# COMPACT_ATOMS: atom_id res chain seq x y z
N MET A 1 -62.28 -23.94 -28.19
CA MET A 1 -61.35 -22.88 -27.77
C MET A 1 -61.66 -21.66 -28.59
N GLU A 2 -62.16 -20.61 -27.93
CA GLU A 2 -62.46 -19.34 -28.57
C GLU A 2 -61.15 -18.55 -28.79
N THR A 3 -61.14 -17.61 -29.73
CA THR A 3 -59.98 -16.73 -30.00
C THR A 3 -59.48 -15.99 -28.76
N LYS A 4 -60.36 -15.75 -27.78
CA LYS A 4 -60.06 -15.16 -26.47
C LYS A 4 -59.16 -16.05 -25.60
N ASP A 5 -59.31 -17.38 -25.68
CA ASP A 5 -58.54 -18.33 -24.90
C ASP A 5 -57.06 -18.32 -25.33
N TYR A 6 -56.80 -18.28 -26.64
CA TYR A 6 -55.45 -18.16 -27.19
C TYR A 6 -54.77 -16.85 -26.80
N PHE A 7 -55.53 -15.75 -26.71
CA PHE A 7 -55.01 -14.46 -26.28
C PHE A 7 -54.59 -14.48 -24.79
N ILE A 8 -55.41 -15.07 -23.93
CA ILE A 8 -55.10 -15.21 -22.49
C ILE A 8 -53.89 -16.11 -22.27
N ILE A 9 -53.80 -17.24 -22.99
CA ILE A 9 -52.63 -18.14 -22.93
C ILE A 9 -51.37 -17.42 -23.43
N GLY A 10 -51.47 -16.65 -24.52
CA GLY A 10 -50.36 -15.85 -25.05
C GLY A 10 -49.84 -14.80 -24.07
N LEU A 11 -50.74 -14.07 -23.39
CA LEU A 11 -50.38 -13.11 -22.34
C LEU A 11 -49.73 -13.81 -21.13
N GLY A 12 -50.24 -14.97 -20.74
CA GLY A 12 -49.63 -15.78 -19.68
C GLY A 12 -48.18 -16.15 -20.00
N ILE A 13 -47.92 -16.66 -21.21
CA ILE A 13 -46.57 -17.03 -21.65
C ILE A 13 -45.64 -15.80 -21.69
N LEU A 14 -46.11 -14.66 -22.19
CA LEU A 14 -45.31 -13.42 -22.21
C LEU A 14 -44.96 -12.93 -20.80
N GLY A 15 -45.91 -13.01 -19.85
CA GLY A 15 -45.66 -12.68 -18.46
C GLY A 15 -44.59 -13.57 -17.83
N TRP A 16 -44.61 -14.87 -18.10
CA TRP A 16 -43.60 -15.82 -17.63
C TRP A 16 -42.22 -15.57 -18.26
N ILE A 17 -42.15 -15.29 -19.57
CA ILE A 17 -40.90 -14.93 -20.25
C ILE A 17 -40.30 -13.66 -19.63
N TRP A 18 -41.14 -12.64 -19.40
CA TRP A 18 -40.71 -11.39 -18.76
C TRP A 18 -40.19 -11.61 -17.33
N ALA A 19 -40.89 -12.42 -16.53
CA ALA A 19 -40.48 -12.75 -15.17
C ALA A 19 -39.11 -13.47 -15.14
N ILE A 20 -38.87 -14.40 -16.07
CA ILE A 20 -37.59 -15.11 -16.17
C ILE A 20 -36.45 -14.16 -16.56
N ILE A 21 -36.70 -13.24 -17.50
CA ILE A 21 -35.71 -12.23 -17.91
C ILE A 21 -35.39 -11.28 -16.74
N GLN A 22 -36.42 -10.76 -16.06
CA GLN A 22 -36.28 -9.93 -14.86
C GLN A 22 -35.47 -10.64 -13.77
N PHE A 23 -35.76 -11.91 -13.49
CA PHE A 23 -35.02 -12.68 -12.50
C PHE A 23 -33.53 -12.84 -12.85
N ARG A 24 -33.22 -13.14 -14.12
CA ARG A 24 -31.83 -13.26 -14.61
C ARG A 24 -31.08 -11.93 -14.51
N LEU A 25 -31.71 -10.83 -14.93
CA LEU A 25 -31.13 -9.49 -14.87
C LEU A 25 -30.90 -9.05 -13.42
N ASN A 26 -31.91 -9.14 -12.57
CA ASN A 26 -31.80 -8.73 -11.16
C ASN A 26 -30.71 -9.53 -10.43
N ARG A 27 -30.61 -10.83 -10.69
CA ARG A 27 -29.53 -11.67 -10.11
C ARG A 27 -28.15 -11.30 -10.64
N LYS A 28 -28.04 -10.82 -11.88
CA LYS A 28 -26.77 -10.33 -12.44
C LYS A 28 -26.37 -9.01 -11.78
N TYR A 29 -27.28 -8.03 -11.76
CA TYR A 29 -27.03 -6.72 -11.13
C TYR A 29 -26.70 -6.85 -9.65
N GLN A 30 -27.43 -7.68 -8.88
CA GLN A 30 -27.11 -7.93 -7.47
C GLN A 30 -25.72 -8.51 -7.24
N LYS A 31 -25.17 -9.30 -8.17
CA LYS A 31 -23.81 -9.82 -8.06
C LYS A 31 -22.78 -8.76 -8.38
N GLU A 32 -23.04 -7.95 -9.39
CA GLU A 32 -22.19 -6.83 -9.79
C GLU A 32 -22.12 -5.78 -8.67
N ASP A 33 -23.27 -5.39 -8.10
CA ASP A 33 -23.36 -4.45 -6.99
C ASP A 33 -22.58 -4.93 -5.76
N LYS A 34 -22.75 -6.21 -5.37
CA LYS A 34 -21.99 -6.81 -4.26
C LYS A 34 -20.49 -6.85 -4.51
N ALA A 35 -20.07 -7.08 -5.76
CA ALA A 35 -18.65 -7.08 -6.11
C ALA A 35 -18.06 -5.66 -6.03
N VAL A 36 -18.81 -4.65 -6.46
CA VAL A 36 -18.42 -3.24 -6.33
C VAL A 36 -18.37 -2.82 -4.86
N GLU A 37 -19.37 -3.19 -4.06
CA GLU A 37 -19.40 -2.93 -2.62
C GLU A 37 -18.19 -3.55 -1.91
N LYS A 38 -17.86 -4.81 -2.24
CA LYS A 38 -16.69 -5.47 -1.66
C LYS A 38 -15.37 -4.81 -2.08
N ARG A 39 -15.24 -4.39 -3.34
CA ARG A 39 -14.08 -3.61 -3.81
C ARG A 39 -13.96 -2.30 -3.06
N PHE A 40 -15.06 -1.55 -2.91
CA PHE A 40 -15.08 -0.30 -2.17
C PHE A 40 -14.62 -0.49 -0.72
N GLU A 41 -15.15 -1.51 -0.01
CA GLU A 41 -14.75 -1.84 1.35
C GLU A 41 -13.24 -2.09 1.46
N VAL A 42 -12.70 -2.95 0.58
CA VAL A 42 -11.29 -3.33 0.60
C VAL A 42 -10.38 -2.13 0.23
N TYR A 43 -10.77 -1.34 -0.78
CA TYR A 43 -10.00 -0.16 -1.21
C TYR A 43 -10.04 0.96 -0.17
N SER A 44 -11.19 1.22 0.44
CA SER A 44 -11.34 2.21 1.51
C SER A 44 -10.50 1.84 2.74
N ASN A 45 -10.55 0.58 3.17
CA ASN A 45 -9.74 0.10 4.29
C ASN A 45 -8.24 0.24 4.01
N PHE A 46 -7.82 -0.13 2.81
CA PHE A 46 -6.44 0.06 2.36
C PHE A 46 -6.02 1.54 2.46
N MET A 47 -6.79 2.45 1.86
CA MET A 47 -6.46 3.89 1.88
C MET A 47 -6.40 4.46 3.30
N ASN A 48 -7.36 4.10 4.16
CA ASN A 48 -7.40 4.56 5.55
C ASN A 48 -6.15 4.11 6.33
N GLN A 49 -5.71 2.87 6.14
CA GLN A 49 -4.49 2.36 6.80
C GLN A 49 -3.24 3.05 6.28
N MET A 50 -3.20 3.38 4.99
CA MET A 50 -2.06 4.08 4.39
C MET A 50 -1.97 5.53 4.89
N ASP A 51 -3.11 6.20 5.06
CA ASP A 51 -3.20 7.53 5.66
C ASP A 51 -2.82 7.52 7.14
N GLU A 52 -3.33 6.55 7.92
CA GLU A 52 -2.97 6.38 9.33
C GLU A 52 -1.46 6.15 9.50
N MET A 53 -0.87 5.30 8.66
CA MET A 53 0.56 5.03 8.65
C MET A 53 1.37 6.28 8.29
N SER A 54 0.98 7.02 7.25
CA SER A 54 1.62 8.28 6.86
C SER A 54 1.58 9.31 8.00
N LEU A 55 0.45 9.39 8.69
CA LEU A 55 0.26 10.28 9.83
C LEU A 55 1.10 9.86 11.04
N ASN A 56 1.24 8.57 11.30
CA ASN A 56 2.11 8.04 12.36
C ASN A 56 3.59 8.27 12.05
N MET A 57 4.02 8.07 10.79
CA MET A 57 5.40 8.34 10.37
C MET A 57 5.77 9.82 10.47
N ARG A 58 4.86 10.74 10.12
CA ARG A 58 5.09 12.20 10.25
C ARG A 58 5.11 12.68 11.70
N LYS A 59 4.50 11.93 12.63
CA LYS A 59 4.50 12.24 14.05
C LYS A 59 5.74 11.70 14.76
N ASP A 60 6.54 10.86 14.12
CA ASP A 60 7.80 10.38 14.68
C ASP A 60 8.83 11.53 14.76
N PRO A 61 9.20 11.99 15.97
CA PRO A 61 10.13 13.09 16.16
C PRO A 61 11.54 12.81 15.60
N ASN A 62 11.94 11.52 15.57
CA ASN A 62 13.25 11.08 15.10
C ASN A 62 13.37 11.19 13.57
N VAL A 63 12.27 11.00 12.84
CA VAL A 63 12.22 11.14 11.38
C VAL A 63 12.25 12.61 10.94
N THR A 64 11.76 13.52 11.79
CA THR A 64 11.50 14.91 11.36
C THR A 64 12.62 15.89 11.70
N TYR A 65 13.22 15.82 12.90
CA TYR A 65 14.24 16.82 13.31
C TYR A 65 15.29 16.33 14.35
N GLY A 66 15.06 15.22 15.06
CA GLY A 66 15.79 14.93 16.31
C GLY A 66 17.21 14.36 16.17
N ILE A 67 17.44 13.44 15.24
CA ILE A 67 18.67 12.60 15.29
C ILE A 67 19.93 13.43 14.99
N SER A 68 19.90 14.30 14.00
CA SER A 68 21.07 15.10 13.60
C SER A 68 21.30 16.34 14.46
N THR A 69 20.24 16.94 15.01
CA THR A 69 20.34 18.16 15.83
C THR A 69 20.92 17.87 17.21
N GLU A 70 20.59 16.73 17.82
CA GLU A 70 21.13 16.31 19.12
C GLU A 70 22.64 16.01 19.02
N LEU A 71 23.07 15.29 17.96
CA LEU A 71 24.49 15.08 17.67
C LEU A 71 25.23 16.40 17.45
N MET A 72 24.64 17.32 16.67
CA MET A 72 25.28 18.59 16.32
C MET A 72 25.40 19.52 17.53
N ALA A 73 24.43 19.51 18.45
CA ALA A 73 24.49 20.25 19.71
C ALA A 73 25.62 19.76 20.61
N GLU A 74 25.79 18.44 20.76
CA GLU A 74 26.87 17.85 21.56
C GLU A 74 28.25 18.03 20.89
N MET A 75 28.34 17.95 19.56
CA MET A 75 29.57 18.28 18.81
C MET A 75 30.05 19.72 19.04
N LEU A 76 29.13 20.67 19.14
CA LEU A 76 29.46 22.08 19.38
C LEU A 76 29.98 22.35 20.81
N THR A 77 29.86 21.38 21.73
CA THR A 77 30.42 21.51 23.09
C THR A 77 31.94 21.30 23.13
N GLY A 78 32.51 20.61 22.13
CA GLY A 78 33.96 20.36 22.04
C GLY A 78 34.53 19.34 23.04
N ASP A 79 33.68 18.71 23.84
CA ASP A 79 34.07 17.70 24.84
C ASP A 79 34.10 16.30 24.22
N GLU A 80 35.30 15.70 24.11
CA GLU A 80 35.50 14.39 23.46
C GLU A 80 34.65 13.26 24.08
N GLU A 81 34.46 13.21 25.40
CA GLU A 81 33.64 12.16 26.03
C GLU A 81 32.17 12.31 25.67
N ARG A 82 31.66 13.55 25.68
CA ARG A 82 30.27 13.86 25.30
C ARG A 82 30.02 13.61 23.83
N ILE A 83 30.97 13.97 22.97
CA ILE A 83 30.90 13.73 21.53
C ILE A 83 30.86 12.23 21.24
N ASN A 84 31.70 11.44 21.91
CA ASN A 84 31.74 10.00 21.71
C ASN A 84 30.45 9.31 22.19
N GLY A 85 29.90 9.75 23.34
CA GLY A 85 28.58 9.31 23.81
C GLY A 85 27.44 9.69 22.86
N ALA A 86 27.47 10.91 22.30
CA ALA A 86 26.50 11.37 21.33
C ALA A 86 26.58 10.61 19.99
N LEU A 87 27.77 10.23 19.55
CA LEU A 87 27.97 9.39 18.35
C LEU A 87 27.40 7.98 18.53
N LEU A 88 27.57 7.37 19.71
CA LEU A 88 26.95 6.07 20.02
C LEU A 88 25.42 6.18 20.02
N LYS A 89 24.87 7.19 20.69
CA LYS A 89 23.41 7.44 20.73
C LYS A 89 22.84 7.75 19.34
N PHE A 90 23.58 8.49 18.53
CA PHE A 90 23.22 8.76 17.14
C PHE A 90 23.13 7.47 16.32
N ASN A 91 24.10 6.56 16.47
CA ASN A 91 24.09 5.28 15.80
C ASN A 91 22.92 4.38 16.27
N GLU A 92 22.65 4.33 17.57
CA GLU A 92 21.48 3.63 18.13
C GLU A 92 20.16 4.20 17.57
N ASN A 93 20.00 5.52 17.58
CA ASN A 93 18.82 6.20 17.04
C ASN A 93 18.64 5.95 15.54
N LEU A 94 19.72 5.91 14.75
CA LEU A 94 19.65 5.58 13.33
C LEU A 94 19.19 4.13 13.12
N LEU A 95 19.74 3.18 13.89
CA LEU A 95 19.33 1.78 13.82
C LEU A 95 17.86 1.59 14.22
N GLU A 96 17.42 2.24 15.30
CA GLU A 96 16.04 2.20 15.76
C GLU A 96 15.09 2.83 14.74
N THR A 97 15.41 4.01 14.22
CA THR A 97 14.62 4.68 13.17
C THR A 97 14.51 3.82 11.92
N THR A 98 15.62 3.18 11.53
CA THR A 98 15.62 2.29 10.36
C THR A 98 14.75 1.07 10.61
N ARG A 99 14.80 0.44 11.79
CA ARG A 99 13.87 -0.65 12.18
C ARG A 99 12.41 -0.19 12.17
N ASN A 100 12.13 0.99 12.72
CA ASN A 100 10.79 1.57 12.77
C ASN A 100 10.26 1.91 11.37
N SER A 101 11.14 2.22 10.40
CA SER A 101 10.76 2.45 9.01
C SER A 101 10.40 1.18 8.21
N LEU A 102 10.91 0.01 8.62
CA LEU A 102 10.60 -1.27 7.96
C LEU A 102 9.22 -1.80 8.32
N GLN A 103 8.75 -1.56 9.54
CA GLN A 103 7.44 -2.03 10.01
C GLN A 103 6.28 -1.50 9.13
N PRO A 104 6.22 -0.20 8.77
CA PRO A 104 5.31 0.34 7.77
C PRO A 104 5.32 -0.43 6.44
N MET A 105 6.49 -0.76 5.91
CA MET A 105 6.62 -1.47 4.62
C MET A 105 6.05 -2.89 4.70
N MET A 106 6.21 -3.57 5.84
CA MET A 106 5.58 -4.89 6.07
C MET A 106 4.05 -4.80 6.12
N ILE A 107 3.51 -3.73 6.72
CA ILE A 107 2.06 -3.48 6.77
C ILE A 107 1.54 -3.21 5.35
N VAL A 108 2.20 -2.34 4.59
CA VAL A 108 1.89 -2.08 3.16
C VAL A 108 1.81 -3.38 2.39
N ASN A 109 2.80 -4.26 2.54
CA ASN A 109 2.85 -5.55 1.87
C ASN A 109 1.67 -6.46 2.22
N SER A 110 1.29 -6.51 3.50
CA SER A 110 0.10 -7.25 3.97
C SER A 110 -1.17 -6.70 3.33
N GLU A 111 -1.32 -5.38 3.27
CA GLU A 111 -2.53 -4.75 2.74
C GLU A 111 -2.62 -4.86 1.21
N LEU A 112 -1.49 -4.80 0.51
CA LEU A 112 -1.42 -5.10 -0.93
C LEU A 112 -1.88 -6.53 -1.25
N ASN A 113 -1.67 -7.51 -0.35
CA ASN A 113 -2.20 -8.86 -0.55
C ASN A 113 -3.73 -8.89 -0.55
N LYS A 114 -4.38 -8.04 0.27
CA LYS A 114 -5.84 -7.95 0.30
C LYS A 114 -6.38 -7.33 -1.00
N LEU A 115 -5.70 -6.31 -1.53
CA LEU A 115 -6.06 -5.71 -2.81
C LEU A 115 -6.05 -6.74 -3.95
N LYS A 116 -5.07 -7.65 -3.98
CA LYS A 116 -4.97 -8.70 -5.01
C LYS A 116 -6.21 -9.61 -5.10
N LEU A 117 -7.00 -9.74 -4.03
CA LEU A 117 -8.19 -10.59 -4.01
C LEU A 117 -9.36 -10.00 -4.79
N VAL A 118 -9.41 -8.67 -4.92
CA VAL A 118 -10.56 -7.95 -5.49
C VAL A 118 -10.20 -7.15 -6.75
N ALA A 119 -8.90 -6.96 -7.00
CA ALA A 119 -8.36 -6.24 -8.14
C ALA A 119 -8.74 -6.86 -9.48
N SER A 120 -9.00 -6.01 -10.48
CA SER A 120 -9.16 -6.47 -11.85
C SER A 120 -7.85 -6.98 -12.45
N GLU A 121 -7.95 -7.64 -13.61
CA GLU A 121 -6.80 -8.05 -14.42
C GLU A 121 -5.88 -6.89 -14.82
N LYS A 122 -6.40 -5.64 -14.85
CA LYS A 122 -5.61 -4.44 -15.16
C LYS A 122 -4.87 -3.89 -13.94
N LEU A 123 -5.50 -3.94 -12.77
CA LEU A 123 -4.94 -3.41 -11.52
C LEU A 123 -3.96 -4.39 -10.86
N LEU A 124 -4.24 -5.69 -10.96
CA LEU A 124 -3.40 -6.75 -10.41
C LEU A 124 -1.90 -6.64 -10.78
N PRO A 125 -1.50 -6.49 -12.06
CA PRO A 125 -0.08 -6.38 -12.41
C PRO A 125 0.59 -5.16 -11.77
N LYS A 126 -0.13 -4.05 -11.59
CA LYS A 126 0.40 -2.84 -10.95
C LYS A 126 0.63 -3.03 -9.45
N ILE A 127 -0.32 -3.67 -8.77
CA ILE A 127 -0.17 -4.05 -7.36
C ILE A 127 1.01 -5.00 -7.19
N VAL A 128 1.16 -5.99 -8.08
CA VAL A 128 2.27 -6.95 -8.03
C VAL A 128 3.61 -6.24 -8.24
N GLU A 129 3.71 -5.35 -9.22
CA GLU A 129 4.93 -4.57 -9.48
C GLU A 129 5.28 -3.69 -8.27
N TYR A 130 4.31 -2.96 -7.72
CA TYR A 130 4.53 -2.12 -6.54
C TYR A 130 4.98 -2.95 -5.33
N LYS A 131 4.35 -4.11 -5.11
CA LYS A 131 4.74 -5.04 -4.06
C LYS A 131 6.16 -5.58 -4.23
N THR A 132 6.57 -5.93 -5.45
CA THR A 132 7.94 -6.36 -5.72
C THR A 132 8.94 -5.29 -5.31
N ILE A 133 8.69 -4.03 -5.67
CA ILE A 133 9.59 -2.93 -5.30
C ILE A 133 9.63 -2.74 -3.77
N VAL A 134 8.49 -2.83 -3.08
CA VAL A 134 8.42 -2.75 -1.61
C VAL A 134 9.19 -3.90 -0.95
N ASN A 135 9.08 -5.12 -1.48
CA ASN A 135 9.82 -6.28 -0.98
C ASN A 135 11.32 -6.11 -1.18
N ASP A 136 11.75 -5.78 -2.40
CA ASP A 136 13.16 -5.61 -2.72
C ASP A 136 13.79 -4.51 -1.84
N TYR A 137 13.06 -3.42 -1.63
CA TYR A 137 13.47 -2.35 -0.72
C TYR A 137 13.59 -2.86 0.73
N THR A 138 12.57 -3.57 1.22
CA THR A 138 12.56 -4.12 2.58
C THR A 138 13.72 -5.10 2.80
N ASP A 139 13.97 -5.99 1.84
CA ASP A 139 15.01 -7.02 1.91
C ASP A 139 16.41 -6.40 1.86
N GLU A 140 16.62 -5.39 1.01
CA GLU A 140 17.88 -4.64 0.96
C GLU A 140 18.14 -3.91 2.28
N PHE A 141 17.14 -3.22 2.83
CA PHE A 141 17.24 -2.56 4.13
C PHE A 141 17.53 -3.53 5.27
N GLN A 142 16.86 -4.68 5.31
CA GLN A 142 17.13 -5.72 6.31
C GLN A 142 18.56 -6.26 6.18
N THR A 143 19.04 -6.46 4.95
CA THR A 143 20.41 -6.92 4.69
C THR A 143 21.43 -5.91 5.21
N VAL A 144 21.23 -4.62 4.94
CA VAL A 144 22.11 -3.54 5.44
C VAL A 144 22.05 -3.44 6.97
N LEU A 145 20.87 -3.52 7.58
CA LEU A 145 20.73 -3.52 9.04
C LEU A 145 21.39 -4.70 9.73
N ASN A 146 21.26 -5.89 9.16
CA ASN A 146 21.90 -7.08 9.69
C ASN A 146 23.43 -6.96 9.55
N GLY A 147 23.91 -6.43 8.43
CA GLY A 147 25.33 -6.12 8.21
C GLY A 147 25.89 -5.11 9.22
N LEU A 148 25.13 -4.04 9.50
CA LEU A 148 25.44 -3.04 10.53
C LEU A 148 25.60 -3.65 11.93
N SER A 149 24.81 -4.68 12.26
CA SER A 149 24.90 -5.36 13.56
C SER A 149 26.07 -6.33 13.70
N LEU A 150 26.68 -6.73 12.57
CA LEU A 150 27.69 -7.81 12.50
C LEU A 150 29.09 -7.32 12.10
N SER A 151 29.22 -6.11 11.55
CA SER A 151 30.47 -5.56 11.01
C SER A 151 30.88 -4.29 11.75
N ASN A 152 32.14 -4.22 12.18
CA ASN A 152 32.76 -2.98 12.69
C ASN A 152 33.40 -2.13 11.55
N ASP A 153 33.30 -2.56 10.29
CA ASP A 153 33.85 -1.83 9.14
C ASP A 153 32.87 -0.75 8.66
N LEU A 154 33.15 0.48 9.09
CA LEU A 154 32.36 1.68 8.80
C LEU A 154 32.33 2.03 7.30
N GLU A 155 33.39 1.72 6.55
CA GLU A 155 33.52 2.08 5.14
C GLU A 155 32.69 1.14 4.26
N TYR A 156 32.70 -0.16 4.57
CA TYR A 156 31.81 -1.14 3.96
C TYR A 156 30.33 -0.81 4.22
N ILE A 157 30.00 -0.45 5.45
CA ILE A 157 28.67 -0.06 5.88
C ILE A 157 28.18 1.20 5.16
N ALA A 158 29.00 2.25 5.10
CA ALA A 158 28.64 3.51 4.44
C ALA A 158 28.34 3.29 2.95
N LYS A 159 29.11 2.43 2.28
CA LYS A 159 28.90 2.08 0.87
C LYS A 159 27.58 1.32 0.63
N GLN A 160 27.19 0.44 1.56
CA GLN A 160 25.91 -0.27 1.51
C GLN A 160 24.72 0.66 1.81
N LEU A 161 24.83 1.56 2.79
CA LEU A 161 23.83 2.59 3.04
C LEU A 161 23.63 3.54 1.84
N GLN A 162 24.68 3.78 1.06
CA GLN A 162 24.62 4.64 -0.13
C GLN A 162 23.96 3.95 -1.34
N SER A 163 23.94 2.62 -1.41
CA SER A 163 23.20 1.88 -2.45
C SER A 163 21.70 1.77 -2.16
N VAL A 164 21.34 1.88 -0.88
CA VAL A 164 19.97 1.83 -0.40
C VAL A 164 19.19 3.07 -0.88
N GLY A 165 18.04 2.86 -1.52
CA GLY A 165 17.14 3.95 -1.90
C GLY A 165 17.46 4.66 -3.22
N HIS A 166 17.83 3.92 -4.27
CA HIS A 166 17.99 4.49 -5.61
C HIS A 166 16.77 5.32 -6.06
N GLU A 167 17.02 6.57 -6.44
CA GLU A 167 16.04 7.58 -6.89
C GLU A 167 15.01 7.06 -7.91
N LYS A 168 15.45 6.18 -8.83
CA LYS A 168 14.57 5.57 -9.85
C LYS A 168 13.48 4.67 -9.27
N ARG A 169 13.78 3.92 -8.20
CA ARG A 169 12.81 3.02 -7.54
C ARG A 169 11.76 3.82 -6.79
N GLY A 170 12.18 4.86 -6.07
CA GLY A 170 11.27 5.79 -5.42
C GLY A 170 10.31 6.46 -6.41
N LYS A 171 10.84 6.95 -7.54
CA LYS A 171 10.01 7.52 -8.61
C LYS A 171 9.00 6.51 -9.15
N ARG A 172 9.43 5.27 -9.42
CA ARG A 172 8.53 4.22 -9.93
C ARG A 172 7.46 3.84 -8.91
N MET A 173 7.78 3.79 -7.62
CA MET A 173 6.78 3.61 -6.56
C MET A 173 5.74 4.72 -6.58
N THR A 174 6.14 5.99 -6.69
CA THR A 174 5.19 7.12 -6.75
C THR A 174 4.29 7.04 -7.98
N GLU A 175 4.84 6.72 -9.16
CA GLU A 175 4.06 6.55 -10.38
C GLU A 175 3.05 5.40 -10.25
N LEU A 176 3.51 4.23 -9.77
CA LEU A 176 2.65 3.07 -9.55
C LEU A 176 1.55 3.33 -8.52
N TRP A 177 1.86 4.09 -7.47
CA TRP A 177 0.88 4.48 -6.46
C TRP A 177 -0.27 5.28 -7.08
N GLN A 178 0.05 6.28 -7.90
CA GLN A 178 -0.95 7.08 -8.62
C GLN A 178 -1.75 6.25 -9.63
N GLU A 179 -1.09 5.35 -10.36
CA GLU A 179 -1.75 4.42 -11.29
C GLU A 179 -2.73 3.49 -10.54
N ILE A 180 -2.30 2.92 -9.40
CA ILE A 180 -3.12 2.05 -8.55
C ILE A 180 -4.33 2.82 -8.00
N GLU A 181 -4.13 4.03 -7.46
CA GLU A 181 -5.23 4.86 -6.95
C GLU A 181 -6.25 5.18 -8.04
N HIS A 182 -5.77 5.58 -9.22
CA HIS A 182 -6.64 5.90 -10.34
C HIS A 182 -7.45 4.67 -10.80
N LEU A 183 -6.81 3.51 -10.90
CA LEU A 183 -7.47 2.26 -11.28
C LEU A 183 -8.47 1.79 -10.23
N MET A 184 -8.15 1.88 -8.93
CA MET A 184 -9.09 1.56 -7.85
C MET A 184 -10.36 2.43 -7.95
N ARG A 185 -10.20 3.74 -8.18
CA ARG A 185 -11.32 4.68 -8.36
C ARG A 185 -12.16 4.37 -9.60
N ASN A 186 -11.53 3.95 -10.69
CA ASN A 186 -12.23 3.53 -11.91
C ASN A 186 -13.01 2.22 -11.71
N GLU A 187 -12.50 1.27 -10.93
CA GLU A 187 -13.16 0.00 -10.68
C GLU A 187 -14.41 0.08 -9.80
N ILE A 188 -14.51 1.13 -8.99
CA ILE A 188 -15.70 1.45 -8.18
C ILE A 188 -16.63 2.46 -8.88
N ASP A 189 -16.41 2.70 -10.18
CA ASP A 189 -17.20 3.59 -11.03
C ASP A 189 -17.34 5.03 -10.48
N TYR A 190 -16.39 5.51 -9.67
CA TYR A 190 -16.43 6.85 -9.06
C TYR A 190 -16.51 7.99 -10.10
N TYR A 191 -15.94 7.77 -11.29
CA TYR A 191 -15.88 8.76 -12.37
C TYR A 191 -16.94 8.60 -13.47
N LYS A 192 -17.79 7.56 -13.41
CA LYS A 192 -18.90 7.42 -14.36
C LYS A 192 -20.12 8.20 -13.86
N LYS A 193 -20.14 9.49 -14.16
CA LYS A 193 -21.37 10.30 -14.19
C LYS A 193 -21.73 10.61 -15.64
#